data_AF-A0A7M3V972-F1
#
_entry.id   AF-A0A7M3V972-F1
#
_cell.length_a   1.000
_cell.length_b   1.000
_cell.length_c   1.000
_cell.angle_alpha   90.00
_cell.angle_beta   90.00
_cell.angle_gamma   90.00
#
_symmetry.space_group_name_H-M   'P 1'
#
loop_
_entity.id
_entity.type
_entity.pdbx_description
1 polymer ?
#
loop_
_entity_poly.entity_id
_entity_poly.type
_entity_poly.pdbx_seq_one_letter_code
_entity_poly.pdbx_strand_id
1 'polypeptide(L)' 'MRYIFIKGLIIKKYLVALLVLAPLVLLASETKNPKYDAALCKVFQEKIKVYKEKMRDDAYAKTTLESYKKRAKIYCTK' A
#
# COMPACT_ATOMS: atom_id res chain seq x y z
N MET A 1 1.15 32.69 36.07
CA MET A 1 0.18 32.66 34.94
C MET A 1 0.80 32.77 33.53
N ARG A 2 2.12 32.77 33.33
CA ARG A 2 2.72 32.81 31.96
C ARG A 2 2.88 31.43 31.29
N TYR A 3 2.96 30.35 32.07
CA TYR A 3 3.25 28.99 31.59
C TYR A 3 2.08 28.33 30.81
N ILE A 4 0.83 28.69 31.12
CA ILE A 4 -0.37 28.12 30.50
C ILE A 4 -0.59 28.72 29.10
N PHE A 5 -0.30 30.01 28.94
CA PHE A 5 -0.44 30.73 27.66
C PHE A 5 0.57 30.27 26.61
N ILE A 6 1.81 29.98 27.02
CA ILE A 6 2.87 29.50 26.12
C ILE A 6 2.57 28.08 25.62
N LYS A 7 2.08 27.19 26.49
CA LYS A 7 1.64 25.83 26.09
C LYS A 7 0.47 25.86 25.11
N GLY A 8 -0.53 26.71 25.34
CA GLY A 8 -1.67 26.86 24.43
C GLY A 8 -1.30 27.35 23.02
N LEU A 9 -0.30 28.24 22.92
CA LEU A 9 0.19 28.76 21.64
C LEU A 9 1.01 27.71 20.86
N ILE A 10 1.81 26.92 21.58
CA ILE A 10 2.62 25.83 21.01
C ILE A 10 1.72 24.70 20.49
N ILE A 11 0.69 24.30 21.25
CA ILE A 11 -0.28 23.28 20.85
C ILE A 11 -1.03 23.71 19.58
N LYS A 12 -1.46 24.98 19.49
CA LYS A 12 -2.13 25.52 18.28
C LYS A 12 -1.24 25.52 17.04
N LYS A 13 0.07 25.80 17.18
CA LYS A 13 1.02 25.77 16.05
C LYS A 13 1.18 24.36 15.47
N TYR A 14 1.26 23.34 16.33
CA TYR A 14 1.33 21.95 15.88
C TYR A 14 0.00 21.45 15.30
N LEU A 15 -1.14 21.93 15.81
CA LEU A 15 -2.46 21.57 15.29
C LEU A 15 -2.66 22.06 13.85
N VAL A 16 -2.22 23.29 13.55
CA VAL A 16 -2.27 23.85 12.18
C VAL A 16 -1.28 23.11 11.26
N ALA A 17 -0.09 22.76 11.73
CA ALA A 17 0.88 21.99 10.94
C ALA A 17 0.37 20.57 10.58
N LEU A 18 -0.35 19.90 11.50
CA LEU A 18 -0.96 18.59 11.25
C LEU A 18 -2.10 18.65 10.23
N LEU A 19 -2.85 19.76 10.21
CA LEU A 19 -4.01 19.94 9.32
C LEU A 19 -3.60 20.21 7.86
N VAL A 20 -2.40 20.74 7.62
CA VAL A 20 -1.89 21.08 6.28
C VAL A 20 -1.17 19.90 5.60
N LEU A 21 -0.75 18.87 6.34
CA LEU A 21 -0.06 17.68 5.79
C LEU A 21 -1.01 16.57 5.30
N ALA A 22 -2.29 16.62 5.66
CA ALA A 22 -3.29 15.61 5.31
C ALA A 22 -3.70 15.54 3.81
N PRO A 23 -3.68 16.61 2.98
CA PRO A 23 -4.22 16.53 1.62
C PRO A 23 -3.34 15.79 0.60
N LEU A 24 -2.05 15.52 0.90
CA LEU A 24 -1.13 14.94 -0.11
C LEU A 24 -1.32 13.43 -0.37
N VAL A 25 -2.04 12.71 0.49
CA VAL A 25 -2.10 11.23 0.41
C VAL A 25 -3.18 10.72 -0.56
N LEU A 26 -4.07 11.59 -1.04
CA LEU A 26 -5.29 11.19 -1.77
C LEU A 26 -5.15 11.15 -3.31
N LEU A 27 -4.00 11.48 -3.91
CA LEU A 27 -3.83 11.57 -5.37
C LEU A 27 -3.10 10.40 -6.05
N ALA A 28 -2.89 9.27 -5.37
CA ALA A 28 -2.43 8.05 -6.04
C ALA A 28 -3.59 7.37 -6.80
N SER A 29 -4.05 7.97 -7.89
CA SER A 29 -5.07 7.39 -8.77
C SER A 29 -4.49 6.23 -9.59
N GLU A 30 -5.14 5.05 -9.55
CA GLU A 30 -4.76 3.89 -10.35
C GLU A 30 -4.98 4.17 -11.85
N THR A 31 -3.91 4.33 -12.62
CA THR A 31 -3.98 4.42 -14.09
C THR A 31 -4.38 3.06 -14.65
N LYS A 32 -5.65 2.90 -15.06
CA LYS A 32 -6.13 1.68 -15.73
C LYS A 32 -5.50 1.59 -17.12
N ASN A 33 -4.75 0.53 -17.38
CA ASN A 33 -4.19 0.23 -18.70
C ASN A 33 -4.43 -1.25 -19.00
N PRO A 34 -5.48 -1.61 -19.75
CA PRO A 34 -5.97 -2.98 -19.85
C PRO A 34 -4.94 -3.95 -20.44
N LYS A 35 -4.09 -3.49 -21.37
CA LYS A 35 -3.01 -4.30 -21.93
C LYS A 35 -1.92 -4.60 -20.89
N TYR A 36 -1.57 -3.60 -20.10
CA TYR A 36 -0.58 -3.73 -19.03
C TYR A 36 -1.11 -4.59 -17.89
N ASP A 37 -2.37 -4.41 -17.51
CA ASP A 37 -3.05 -5.19 -16.48
C ASP A 37 -3.14 -6.68 -16.87
N ALA A 38 -3.46 -7.00 -18.13
CA ALA A 38 -3.45 -8.37 -18.64
C ALA A 38 -2.06 -9.02 -18.60
N ALA A 39 -1.01 -8.26 -18.98
CA ALA A 39 0.37 -8.74 -18.90
C ALA A 39 0.79 -9.01 -17.44
N LEU A 40 0.44 -8.12 -16.52
CA LEU A 40 0.72 -8.28 -15.09
C LEU A 40 -0.06 -9.44 -14.48
N CYS A 41 -1.33 -9.63 -14.85
CA CYS A 41 -2.12 -10.78 -14.45
C CYS A 41 -1.38 -12.08 -14.78
N LYS A 42 -0.88 -12.23 -16.02
CA LYS A 42 -0.10 -13.40 -16.45
C LYS A 42 1.16 -13.59 -15.63
N VAL A 43 1.94 -12.52 -15.40
CA VAL A 43 3.17 -12.57 -14.61
C VAL A 43 2.92 -13.05 -13.18
N PHE A 44 1.88 -12.55 -12.52
CA PHE A 44 1.58 -12.96 -11.15
C PHE A 44 1.01 -14.38 -11.08
N GLN A 45 0.22 -14.82 -12.07
CA GLN A 45 -0.21 -16.21 -12.15
C GLN A 45 0.98 -17.18 -12.30
N GLU A 46 1.93 -16.84 -13.17
CA GLU A 46 3.15 -17.65 -13.35
C GLU A 46 4.01 -17.68 -12.08
N LYS A 47 4.18 -16.52 -11.41
CA LYS A 47 4.86 -16.46 -10.11
C LYS A 47 4.19 -17.34 -9.06
N ILE A 48 2.85 -17.38 -9.00
CA ILE A 48 2.13 -18.25 -8.07
C ILE A 48 2.44 -19.71 -8.36
N LYS A 49 2.41 -20.12 -9.63
CA LYS A 49 2.70 -21.50 -10.05
C LYS A 49 4.13 -21.90 -9.68
N VAL A 50 5.11 -21.15 -10.17
CA VAL A 50 6.55 -21.45 -9.96
C VAL A 50 6.92 -21.36 -8.49
N TYR A 51 6.38 -20.40 -7.74
CA TYR A 51 6.69 -20.25 -6.32
C TYR A 51 6.09 -21.39 -5.51
N LYS A 52 4.85 -21.83 -5.78
CA LYS A 52 4.25 -22.99 -5.10
C LYS A 52 5.08 -24.27 -5.24
N GLU A 53 5.72 -24.48 -6.39
CA GLU A 53 6.55 -25.66 -6.64
C GLU A 53 7.86 -25.67 -5.84
N LYS A 54 8.40 -24.49 -5.50
CA LYS A 54 9.74 -24.33 -4.90
C LYS A 54 9.73 -23.73 -3.50
N MET A 55 8.58 -23.30 -2.99
CA MET A 55 8.50 -22.61 -1.72
C MET A 55 8.76 -23.57 -0.55
N ARG A 56 9.41 -23.04 0.49
CA ARG A 56 9.56 -23.72 1.78
C ARG A 56 8.22 -23.77 2.50
N ASP A 57 8.04 -24.72 3.41
CA ASP A 57 6.86 -24.75 4.30
C ASP A 57 7.11 -23.90 5.56
N ASP A 58 7.22 -22.59 5.36
CA ASP A 58 7.38 -21.62 6.44
C ASP A 58 6.34 -20.49 6.32
N ALA A 59 6.14 -19.75 7.42
CA ALA A 59 5.14 -18.68 7.48
C ALA A 59 5.44 -17.53 6.49
N TYR A 60 6.72 -17.27 6.23
CA TYR A 60 7.16 -16.23 5.31
C TYR A 60 6.85 -16.59 3.86
N ALA A 61 7.06 -17.86 3.49
CA ALA A 61 6.73 -18.41 2.19
C ALA A 61 5.21 -18.38 1.95
N LYS A 62 4.41 -18.77 2.94
CA LYS A 62 2.94 -18.64 2.88
C LYS A 62 2.52 -17.19 2.66
N THR A 63 3.10 -16.25 3.41
CA THR A 63 2.81 -14.81 3.26
C THR A 63 3.21 -14.27 1.87
N THR A 64 4.35 -14.73 1.35
CA THR A 64 4.82 -14.36 0.01
C THR A 64 3.86 -14.86 -1.08
N LEU A 65 3.39 -16.11 -0.96
CA LEU A 65 2.41 -16.67 -1.86
C LEU A 65 1.09 -15.89 -1.84
N GLU A 66 0.59 -15.51 -0.65
CA GLU A 66 -0.60 -14.68 -0.51
C GLU A 66 -0.43 -13.29 -1.14
N SER A 67 0.76 -12.69 -1.02
CA SER A 67 1.08 -11.41 -1.69
C SER A 67 0.96 -11.53 -3.22
N TYR A 68 1.47 -12.61 -3.81
CA TYR A 68 1.32 -12.86 -5.25
C TYR A 68 -0.14 -13.08 -5.66
N LYS A 69 -0.90 -13.85 -4.88
CA LYS A 69 -2.36 -14.04 -5.11
C LYS A 69 -3.11 -12.72 -5.06
N LYS A 70 -2.82 -11.86 -4.08
CA LYS A 70 -3.45 -10.54 -3.93
C LYS A 70 -3.19 -9.66 -5.15
N ARG A 71 -1.94 -9.62 -5.64
CA ARG A 71 -1.58 -8.86 -6.86
C ARG A 71 -2.22 -9.44 -8.11
N ALA A 72 -2.24 -10.76 -8.26
CA ALA A 72 -2.97 -11.41 -9.35
C ALA A 72 -4.44 -10.99 -9.34
N LYS A 73 -5.10 -11.00 -8.19
CA LYS A 73 -6.50 -10.53 -8.08
C LYS A 73 -6.66 -9.09 -8.59
N ILE A 74 -5.79 -8.16 -8.15
CA ILE A 74 -5.87 -6.75 -8.55
C ILE A 74 -5.80 -6.58 -10.08
N TYR A 75 -4.84 -7.25 -10.74
CA TYR A 75 -4.61 -7.07 -12.17
C TYR A 75 -5.50 -7.95 -13.06
N CYS A 76 -5.96 -9.10 -12.57
CA CYS A 76 -6.83 -10.00 -13.33
C CYS A 76 -8.32 -9.62 -13.27
N THR A 77 -8.74 -8.76 -12.33
CA THR A 77 -10.14 -8.29 -12.24
C THR A 77 -10.39 -6.93 -12.90
N LYS A 78 -9.37 -6.34 -13.55
CA LYS A 78 -9.46 -5.03 -14.18
C LYS A 78 -9.88 -5.10 -15.65
#